data_AF-A0A1X7DVH6-F1
#
_entry.id   AF-A0A1X7DVH6-F1
#
_cell.length_a   1.000
_cell.length_b   1.000
_cell.length_c   1.000
_cell.angle_alpha   90.00
_cell.angle_beta   90.00
_cell.angle_gamma   90.00
#
_symmetry.space_group_name_H-M   'P 1'
#
loop_
_entity.id
_entity.type
_entity.pdbx_description
1 polymer ?
#
loop_
_entity_poly.entity_id
_entity_poly.type
_entity_poly.pdbx_seq_one_letter_code
_entity_poly.pdbx_strand_id
1 'polypeptide(L)'
;MSSTLIVQLDMRTLCQEADITADYVIEIVEHGIVEPSGRTPEDWLFDDQAPLLAKRAAKLHQELELEWEGVALALELLQEVQQLRSENSMLRQRLGRFTQM
;
A
#
# COMPACT_ATOMS: atom_id res chain seq x y z
N MET A 1 -22.53 -16.09 15.10
CA MET A 1 -21.17 -16.05 14.51
C MET A 1 -21.32 -15.35 13.17
N SER A 2 -21.16 -14.02 13.13
CA SER A 2 -21.25 -13.27 11.87
C SER A 2 -19.97 -13.50 11.09
N SER A 3 -20.06 -14.21 9.97
CA SER A 3 -18.94 -14.40 9.05
C SER A 3 -18.71 -13.08 8.33
N THR A 4 -17.60 -12.39 8.63
CA THR A 4 -17.17 -11.22 7.86
C THR A 4 -16.79 -11.70 6.47
N LEU A 5 -17.55 -11.29 5.45
CA LEU A 5 -17.20 -11.49 4.05
C LEU A 5 -16.01 -10.57 3.73
N ILE A 6 -14.84 -11.16 3.51
CA ILE A 6 -13.68 -10.44 2.97
C ILE A 6 -13.81 -10.49 1.46
N VAL A 7 -13.84 -9.32 0.80
CA VAL A 7 -13.78 -9.25 -0.66
C VAL A 7 -12.37 -9.63 -1.06
N GLN A 8 -12.26 -10.67 -1.88
CA GLN A 8 -10.98 -11.09 -2.46
C GLN A 8 -10.98 -10.82 -3.96
N LEU A 9 -9.87 -10.26 -4.45
CA LEU A 9 -9.66 -9.93 -5.85
C LEU A 9 -8.67 -10.92 -6.47
N ASP A 10 -8.98 -11.42 -7.66
CA ASP A 10 -8.01 -12.19 -8.45
C ASP A 10 -7.02 -11.25 -9.17
N MET A 11 -5.95 -11.82 -9.72
CA MET A 11 -4.94 -11.10 -10.51
C MET A 11 -5.56 -10.18 -11.58
N ARG A 12 -6.56 -10.67 -12.30
CA ARG A 12 -7.21 -9.93 -13.39
C ARG A 12 -7.94 -8.70 -12.87
N THR A 13 -8.69 -8.85 -11.77
CA THR A 13 -9.45 -7.77 -11.14
C THR A 13 -8.49 -6.73 -10.55
N LEU A 14 -7.41 -7.18 -9.90
CA LEU A 14 -6.36 -6.28 -9.39
C LEU A 14 -5.74 -5.45 -10.52
N CYS A 15 -5.29 -6.09 -11.61
CA CYS A 15 -4.73 -5.38 -12.77
C CYS A 15 -5.69 -4.33 -13.33
N GLN A 16 -6.97 -4.67 -13.42
CA GLN A 16 -8.01 -3.77 -13.92
C GLN A 16 -8.26 -2.57 -12.99
N GLU A 17 -8.32 -2.79 -11.68
CA GLU A 17 -8.61 -1.71 -10.72
C GLU A 17 -7.40 -0.80 -10.48
N ALA A 18 -6.19 -1.37 -10.47
CA ALA A 18 -4.96 -0.62 -10.29
C ALA A 18 -4.47 0.03 -11.61
N ASP A 19 -5.00 -0.39 -12.76
CA ASP A 19 -4.58 0.04 -14.11
C ASP A 19 -3.08 -0.25 -14.38
N ILE A 20 -2.67 -1.50 -14.09
CA ILE A 20 -1.29 -1.99 -14.22
C ILE A 20 -1.25 -3.38 -14.85
N THR A 21 -0.07 -3.80 -15.33
CA THR A 21 0.13 -5.12 -15.93
C THR A 21 0.33 -6.21 -14.86
N ALA A 22 0.15 -7.47 -15.25
CA ALA A 22 0.44 -8.61 -14.39
C ALA A 22 1.92 -8.66 -13.99
N ASP A 23 2.84 -8.29 -14.90
CA ASP A 23 4.27 -8.22 -14.60
C ASP A 23 4.55 -7.24 -13.45
N TYR A 24 3.90 -6.07 -13.45
CA TYR A 24 4.01 -5.11 -12.34
C TYR A 24 3.46 -5.70 -11.04
N VAL A 25 2.32 -6.40 -11.09
CA VAL A 25 1.77 -7.05 -9.89
C VAL A 25 2.75 -8.09 -9.34
N ILE A 26 3.37 -8.91 -10.21
CA ILE A 26 4.34 -9.92 -9.78
C ILE A 26 5.52 -9.26 -9.08
N GLU A 27 6.12 -8.23 -9.67
CA GLU A 27 7.22 -7.47 -9.06
C GLU A 27 6.82 -6.86 -7.70
N ILE A 28 5.65 -6.23 -7.63
CA ILE A 28 5.10 -5.64 -6.40
C ILE A 28 4.95 -6.71 -5.30
N VAL A 29 4.52 -7.92 -5.65
CA VAL A 29 4.39 -9.04 -4.71
C VAL A 29 5.76 -9.58 -4.30
N GLU A 30 6.69 -9.77 -5.24
CA GLU A 30 8.05 -10.26 -4.96
C GLU A 30 8.81 -9.33 -4.01
N HIS A 31 8.54 -8.03 -4.08
CA HIS A 31 9.12 -7.02 -3.21
C HIS A 31 8.32 -6.77 -1.92
N GLY A 32 7.27 -7.57 -1.67
CA GLY A 32 6.48 -7.52 -0.43
C GLY A 32 5.64 -6.25 -0.25
N ILE A 33 5.42 -5.48 -1.32
CA ILE A 33 4.60 -4.26 -1.28
C ILE A 33 3.11 -4.62 -1.14
N VAL A 34 2.70 -5.73 -1.77
CA VAL A 34 1.37 -6.34 -1.63
C VAL A 34 1.55 -7.83 -1.36
N GLU A 35 0.81 -8.37 -0.40
CA GLU A 35 0.86 -9.79 -0.06
C GLU A 35 -0.43 -10.51 -0.50
N PRO A 36 -0.37 -11.42 -1.48
CA PRO A 36 -1.51 -12.26 -1.83
C PRO A 36 -1.61 -13.47 -0.89
N SER A 37 -2.82 -14.00 -0.80
CA SER A 37 -3.01 -15.40 -0.44
C SER A 37 -2.88 -16.28 -1.69
N GLY A 38 -2.41 -17.53 -1.53
CA GLY A 38 -2.10 -18.41 -2.67
C GLY A 38 -0.59 -18.56 -2.88
N ARG A 39 -0.16 -19.55 -3.66
CA ARG A 39 1.27 -19.89 -3.83
C ARG A 39 1.86 -19.45 -5.16
N THR A 40 1.04 -19.30 -6.19
CA THR A 40 1.47 -18.94 -7.54
C THR A 40 0.58 -17.83 -8.09
N PRO A 41 1.05 -17.06 -9.08
CA PRO A 41 0.28 -15.95 -9.66
C PRO A 41 -1.12 -16.32 -10.14
N GLU A 42 -1.35 -17.57 -10.55
CA GLU A 42 -2.65 -18.07 -11.01
C GLU A 42 -3.65 -18.25 -9.86
N ASP A 43 -3.16 -18.53 -8.65
CA ASP A 43 -3.95 -18.79 -7.44
C ASP A 43 -4.01 -17.57 -6.50
N TRP A 44 -3.38 -16.45 -6.87
CA TRP A 44 -3.30 -15.27 -6.02
C TRP A 44 -4.65 -14.60 -5.82
N LEU A 45 -4.96 -14.37 -4.55
CA LEU A 45 -6.12 -13.61 -4.10
C LEU A 45 -5.68 -12.49 -3.16
N PHE A 46 -6.13 -11.28 -3.46
CA PHE A 46 -5.76 -10.05 -2.81
C PHE A 46 -6.92 -9.45 -2.02
N ASP A 47 -6.63 -8.65 -1.00
CA ASP A 47 -7.66 -7.89 -0.27
C ASP A 47 -8.06 -6.60 -1.01
N ASP A 48 -9.01 -5.87 -0.44
CA ASP A 48 -9.53 -4.63 -1.02
C ASP A 48 -8.56 -3.43 -0.98
N GLN A 49 -7.44 -3.54 -0.25
CA GLN A 49 -6.40 -2.50 -0.21
C GLN A 49 -5.34 -2.68 -1.30
N ALA A 50 -5.16 -3.91 -1.79
CA ALA A 50 -4.16 -4.23 -2.80
C ALA A 50 -4.22 -3.33 -4.05
N PRO A 51 -5.39 -2.99 -4.65
CA PRO A 51 -5.43 -2.12 -5.82
C PRO A 51 -4.88 -0.71 -5.53
N LEU A 52 -5.20 -0.17 -4.34
CA LEU A 52 -4.73 1.15 -3.94
C LEU A 52 -3.20 1.16 -3.73
N LEU A 53 -2.66 0.13 -3.08
CA LEU A 53 -1.23 -0.01 -2.85
C LEU A 53 -0.47 -0.23 -4.15
N ALA A 54 -0.95 -1.13 -5.00
CA ALA A 54 -0.31 -1.43 -6.28
C ALA A 54 -0.27 -0.21 -7.20
N LYS A 55 -1.37 0.56 -7.27
CA LYS A 55 -1.42 1.81 -8.02
C LYS A 55 -0.46 2.86 -7.49
N ARG A 56 -0.28 2.97 -6.16
CA ARG A 56 0.69 3.89 -5.55
C ARG A 56 2.12 3.47 -5.86
N ALA A 57 2.42 2.18 -5.78
CA ALA A 57 3.74 1.63 -6.09
C ALA A 57 4.12 1.89 -7.56
N ALA A 58 3.23 1.55 -8.50
CA ALA A 58 3.45 1.78 -9.93
C ALA A 58 3.63 3.26 -10.27
N LYS A 59 2.84 4.14 -9.64
CA LYS A 59 3.00 5.58 -9.79
C LYS A 59 4.38 6.05 -9.29
N LEU A 60 4.83 5.56 -8.14
CA LEU A 60 6.11 5.94 -7.56
C LEU A 60 7.29 5.45 -8.41
N HIS A 61 7.20 4.20 -8.89
CA HIS A 61 8.13 3.62 -9.85
C HIS A 61 8.30 4.52 -11.08
N GLN A 62 7.18 4.95 -11.68
CA GLN A 62 7.19 5.78 -12.88
C GLN A 62 7.66 7.22 -12.62
N GLU A 63 7.18 7.86 -11.55
CA GLU A 63 7.46 9.28 -11.29
C GLU A 63 8.90 9.52 -10.78
N LEU A 64 9.48 8.55 -10.08
CA LEU A 64 10.81 8.67 -9.51
C LEU A 64 11.87 7.84 -10.24
N GLU A 65 11.48 7.10 -11.29
CA GLU A 65 12.37 6.21 -12.07
C GLU A 65 13.18 5.27 -11.17
N LEU A 66 12.53 4.71 -10.14
CA LEU A 66 13.15 3.83 -9.14
C LEU A 66 12.93 2.37 -9.50
N GLU A 67 13.91 1.52 -9.24
CA GLU A 67 13.69 0.06 -9.20
C GLU A 67 12.72 -0.32 -8.06
N TRP A 68 12.11 -1.51 -8.13
CA TRP A 68 11.07 -1.94 -7.19
C TRP A 68 11.54 -2.05 -5.74
N GLU A 69 12.81 -2.39 -5.49
CA GLU A 69 13.41 -2.33 -4.15
C GLU A 69 13.41 -0.90 -3.60
N GLY A 70 13.69 0.07 -4.47
CA GLY A 70 13.64 1.49 -4.14
C GLY A 70 12.22 1.97 -3.86
N VAL A 71 11.24 1.48 -4.62
CA VAL A 71 9.81 1.76 -4.41
C VAL A 71 9.34 1.24 -3.06
N ALA A 72 9.68 -0.01 -2.72
CA ALA A 72 9.31 -0.62 -1.43
C ALA A 72 9.85 0.22 -0.25
N LEU A 73 11.14 0.55 -0.28
CA LEU A 73 11.76 1.40 0.74
C LEU A 73 11.13 2.80 0.80
N ALA A 74 10.85 3.41 -0.35
CA ALA A 74 10.25 4.73 -0.40
C ALA A 74 8.82 4.74 0.16
N LEU A 75 8.03 3.69 -0.08
CA LEU A 75 6.70 3.53 0.53
C LEU A 75 6.79 3.40 2.06
N GLU A 76 7.74 2.62 2.58
CA GLU A 76 7.99 2.48 4.02
C GLU A 76 8.35 3.84 4.65
N LEU A 77 9.30 4.57 4.05
CA LEU A 77 9.71 5.89 4.53
C LEU A 77 8.57 6.92 4.46
N LEU A 78 7.74 6.88 3.41
CA LEU A 78 6.57 7.75 3.31
C LEU A 78 5.55 7.46 4.43
N GLN A 79 5.36 6.19 4.78
CA GLN A 79 4.53 5.79 5.92
C GLN A 79 5.11 6.30 7.24
N GLU A 80 6.41 6.17 7.46
CA GLU A 80 7.08 6.68 8.67
C GLU A 80 6.93 8.22 8.77
N VAL A 81 7.16 8.95 7.68
CA VAL A 81 6.99 10.40 7.63
C VAL A 81 5.54 10.81 7.93
N GLN A 82 4.55 10.08 7.39
CA GLN A 82 3.13 10.33 7.69
C GLN A 82 2.82 10.12 9.18
N GLN A 83 3.34 9.05 9.77
CA GLN A 83 3.17 8.75 11.19
C GLN A 83 3.78 9.86 12.06
N LEU A 84 5.03 10.23 11.80
CA LEU A 84 5.71 11.30 12.54
C LEU A 84 4.99 12.66 12.42
N ARG A 85 4.46 12.99 11.24
CA ARG A 85 3.66 14.22 11.04
C ARG A 85 2.36 14.19 11.82
N SER A 86 1.67 13.05 11.86
CA SER A 86 0.44 12.86 12.63
C SER A 86 0.70 13.05 14.14
N GLU A 87 1.74 12.41 14.66
CA GLU A 87 2.15 12.55 16.05
C GLU A 87 2.54 13.99 16.39
N ASN A 88 3.31 14.65 15.54
CA ASN A 88 3.71 16.04 15.75
C ASN A 88 2.49 16.98 15.80
N SER A 89 1.52 16.78 14.89
CA SER A 89 0.26 17.53 14.87
C SER A 89 -0.53 17.34 16.17
N MET A 90 -0.66 16.09 16.62
CA MET A 90 -1.35 15.75 17.87
C MET A 90 -0.68 16.37 19.10
N LEU A 91 0.66 16.34 19.17
CA LEU A 91 1.43 16.97 20.24
C LEU A 91 1.25 18.49 20.25
N ARG A 92 1.34 19.14 19.09
CA ARG A 92 1.09 20.59 18.95
C ARG A 92 -0.32 20.97 19.40
N GLN A 93 -1.34 20.18 19.02
CA GLN A 93 -2.72 20.42 19.44
C GLN A 93 -2.88 20.29 20.96
N ARG A 94 -2.24 19.29 21.57
CA ARG A 94 -2.25 19.10 23.03
C ARG A 94 -1.58 20.26 23.76
N LEU A 95 -0.39 20.68 23.33
CA LEU A 95 0.32 21.82 23.91
C LEU A 95 -0.50 23.12 23.80
N GLY A 96 -1.11 23.37 22.63
CA GLY A 96 -1.97 24.54 22.44
C GLY A 96 -3.15 24.59 23.42
N ARG A 97 -3.78 23.44 23.71
CA ARG A 97 -4.85 23.34 24.72
C ARG A 97 -4.34 23.63 26.14
N PHE A 98 -3.13 23.20 26.49
CA PHE A 98 -2.55 23.47 27.81
C PHE A 98 -2.18 24.95 28.00
N THR A 99 -1.69 25.62 26.96
CA THR A 99 -1.31 27.05 27.03
C THR A 99 -2.49 28.02 26.98
N GLN A 100 -3.68 27.54 26.61
CA GLN A 100 -4.92 28.32 26.58
C GLN A 100 -5.74 28.22 27.89
N MET A 101 -5.28 27.40 28.86
CA MET A 101 -5.73 27.42 30.26
C MET A 101 -4.88 28.42 31.06
#